data_AF-A0A946E664-F1
#
_entry.id   AF-A0A946E664-F1
#
_cell.length_a   1.000
_cell.length_b   1.000
_cell.length_c   1.000
_cell.angle_alpha   90.00
_cell.angle_beta   90.00
_cell.angle_gamma   90.00
#
_symmetry.space_group_name_H-M   'P 1'
#
loop_
_entity.id
_entity.type
_entity.pdbx_description
1 polymer ?
#
loop_
_entity_poly.entity_id
_entity_poly.type
_entity_poly.pdbx_seq_one_letter_code
_entity_poly.pdbx_strand_id
1 'polypeptide(L)'
;MLLPYATLAQKTRDTSFFRITEINIVGNFKTEDRIVLIAADLTINQRIPKKNLKLQFETAENNIQNTDLFNTVDISNFPINDTLTELIITVSERWFFWPIPIVENADPNFNTWWQRKDFSRLNYGLVLMYNNLGGKAQ
;
A
#
# COMPACT_ATOMS: atom_id res chain seq x y z
N MET A 1 -29.98 -41.42 45.90
CA MET A 1 -29.20 -40.16 45.85
C MET A 1 -27.97 -40.44 44.98
N LEU A 2 -28.05 -40.16 43.68
CA LEU A 2 -26.97 -40.35 42.72
C LEU A 2 -26.65 -38.99 42.12
N LEU A 3 -25.43 -38.49 42.35
CA LEU A 3 -24.97 -37.22 41.79
C LEU A 3 -24.68 -37.40 40.29
N PRO A 4 -25.12 -36.48 39.41
CA PRO A 4 -24.81 -36.58 38.00
C PRO A 4 -23.34 -36.20 37.76
N TYR A 5 -22.68 -36.99 36.92
CA TYR A 5 -21.34 -36.73 36.41
C TYR A 5 -21.32 -35.36 35.71
N ALA A 6 -20.46 -34.46 36.18
CA ALA A 6 -20.22 -33.20 35.51
C ALA A 6 -19.63 -33.48 34.11
N THR A 7 -20.43 -33.20 33.09
CA THR A 7 -20.00 -33.19 31.70
C THR A 7 -18.90 -32.14 31.54
N LEU A 8 -17.66 -32.58 31.35
CA LEU A 8 -16.56 -31.70 30.95
C LEU A 8 -16.91 -31.13 29.58
N ALA A 9 -17.35 -29.87 29.55
CA ALA A 9 -17.54 -29.14 28.31
C ALA A 9 -16.19 -29.06 27.57
N GLN A 10 -16.03 -29.85 26.51
CA GLN A 10 -14.95 -29.67 25.56
C GLN A 10 -15.06 -28.26 25.00
N LYS A 11 -14.07 -27.42 25.31
CA LYS A 11 -13.89 -26.09 24.71
C LYS A 11 -13.68 -26.29 23.22
N THR A 12 -14.75 -26.26 22.43
CA THR A 12 -14.72 -26.34 20.98
C THR A 12 -13.78 -25.24 20.49
N ARG A 13 -12.68 -25.60 19.83
CA ARG A 13 -11.80 -24.62 19.21
C ARG A 13 -12.62 -23.97 18.10
N ASP A 14 -12.99 -22.70 18.31
CA ASP A 14 -13.75 -21.94 17.34
C ASP A 14 -12.84 -21.59 16.15
N THR A 15 -12.86 -22.45 15.12
CA THR A 15 -12.05 -22.36 13.90
C THR A 15 -12.64 -21.43 12.85
N SER A 16 -13.67 -20.66 13.20
CA SER A 16 -14.40 -19.77 12.28
C SER A 16 -13.71 -18.41 12.05
N PHE A 17 -12.69 -18.09 12.86
CA PHE A 17 -11.93 -16.84 12.79
C PHE A 17 -10.43 -17.09 12.66
N PHE A 18 -9.74 -16.17 11.98
CA PHE A 18 -8.30 -15.99 12.12
C PHE A 18 -8.01 -14.83 13.07
N ARG A 19 -7.03 -15.01 13.94
CA ARG A 19 -6.41 -13.96 14.74
C ARG A 19 -5.07 -13.60 14.14
N ILE A 20 -4.88 -12.32 13.86
CA ILE A 20 -3.60 -11.79 13.39
C ILE A 20 -2.61 -11.83 14.55
N THR A 21 -1.46 -12.45 14.34
CA THR A 21 -0.38 -12.56 15.34
C THR A 21 0.73 -11.56 15.10
N GLU A 22 1.03 -11.31 13.83
CA GLU A 22 2.07 -10.38 13.39
C GLU A 22 1.66 -9.76 12.04
N ILE A 23 2.11 -8.54 11.80
CA ILE A 23 1.96 -7.84 10.53
C ILE A 23 3.33 -7.28 10.16
N ASN A 24 3.87 -7.74 9.04
CA ASN A 24 5.13 -7.24 8.48
C ASN A 24 4.83 -6.40 7.24
N ILE A 25 5.52 -5.26 7.10
CA ILE A 25 5.34 -4.34 5.97
C ILE A 25 6.66 -4.28 5.21
N VAL A 26 6.58 -4.38 3.88
CA VAL A 26 7.75 -4.44 3.00
C VAL A 26 7.57 -3.50 1.82
N GLY A 27 8.64 -2.79 1.46
CA GLY A 27 8.69 -1.92 0.28
C GLY A 27 8.26 -0.46 0.54
N ASN A 28 7.99 -0.11 1.80
CA ASN A 28 7.89 1.26 2.27
C ASN A 28 9.27 1.78 2.69
N PHE A 29 9.91 2.59 1.85
CA PHE A 29 11.27 3.09 2.09
C PHE A 29 11.29 4.41 2.87
N LYS A 30 10.30 5.28 2.63
CA LYS A 30 10.20 6.61 3.25
C LYS A 30 8.99 6.73 4.18
N THR A 31 7.92 6.02 3.87
CA THR A 31 6.68 6.02 4.64
C THR A 31 6.84 5.09 5.84
N GLU A 32 6.48 5.56 7.03
CA GLU A 32 6.55 4.74 8.24
C GLU A 32 5.49 3.63 8.21
N ASP A 33 5.84 2.44 8.74
CA ASP A 33 4.96 1.29 8.87
C ASP A 33 3.60 1.64 9.49
N ARG A 34 3.61 2.50 10.52
CA ARG A 34 2.41 2.96 11.21
C ARG A 34 1.39 3.60 10.27
N ILE A 35 1.83 4.34 9.25
CA ILE A 35 0.94 5.00 8.30
C ILE A 35 0.23 3.95 7.43
N VAL A 36 0.97 2.93 6.99
CA VAL A 36 0.41 1.80 6.24
C VAL A 36 -0.61 1.03 7.10
N LEU A 37 -0.27 0.75 8.36
CA LEU A 37 -1.18 0.05 9.28
C LEU A 37 -2.47 0.83 9.56
N ILE A 38 -2.37 2.16 9.73
CA ILE A 38 -3.55 3.03 9.91
C ILE A 38 -4.44 2.98 8.67
N ALA A 39 -3.86 3.10 7.47
CA ALA A 39 -4.62 3.05 6.23
C ALA A 39 -5.26 1.67 6.01
N ALA A 40 -4.54 0.60 6.31
CA ALA A 40 -5.03 -0.77 6.18
C ALA A 40 -6.24 -1.08 7.10
N ASP A 41 -6.40 -0.34 8.21
CA ASP A 41 -7.35 -0.66 9.28
C ASP A 41 -7.16 -2.10 9.82
N LEU A 42 -5.89 -2.50 9.96
CA LEU A 42 -5.48 -3.81 10.46
C LEU A 42 -4.64 -3.68 11.74
N THR A 43 -4.93 -4.53 12.71
CA THR A 43 -4.21 -4.52 14.00
C THR A 43 -3.81 -5.91 14.46
N ILE A 44 -2.69 -5.99 15.18
CA ILE A 44 -2.26 -7.23 15.84
C ILE A 44 -3.34 -7.65 16.85
N ASN A 45 -3.61 -8.95 16.94
CA ASN A 45 -4.69 -9.57 17.71
C ASN A 45 -6.12 -9.36 17.20
N GLN A 46 -6.31 -8.65 16.08
CA GLN A 46 -7.61 -8.54 15.44
C GLN A 46 -8.11 -9.92 15.01
N ARG A 47 -9.41 -10.16 15.19
CA ARG A 47 -10.09 -11.40 14.79
C ARG A 47 -10.90 -11.14 13.53
N ILE A 48 -10.56 -11.82 12.45
CA ILE A 48 -11.25 -11.71 11.17
C ILE A 48 -12.00 -13.02 10.90
N PRO A 49 -13.32 -12.99 10.64
CA PRO A 49 -14.04 -14.19 10.22
C PRO A 49 -13.42 -14.73 8.92
N LYS A 50 -13.15 -16.04 8.84
CA LYS A 50 -12.51 -16.62 7.64
C LYS A 50 -13.29 -16.33 6.35
N LYS A 51 -14.62 -16.31 6.44
CA LYS A 51 -15.54 -15.95 5.34
C LYS A 51 -15.36 -14.52 4.81
N ASN A 52 -14.87 -13.60 5.64
CA ASN A 52 -14.71 -12.19 5.32
C ASN A 52 -13.24 -11.82 5.03
N LEU A 53 -12.31 -12.78 5.15
CA LEU A 53 -10.87 -12.51 5.05
C LEU A 53 -10.49 -11.82 3.73
N LYS A 54 -10.97 -12.38 2.61
CA LYS A 54 -10.74 -11.84 1.27
C LYS A 54 -11.24 -10.40 1.14
N LEU A 55 -12.48 -10.16 1.58
CA LEU A 55 -13.09 -8.83 1.52
C LEU A 55 -12.35 -7.82 2.42
N GLN A 56 -11.91 -8.25 3.60
CA GLN A 56 -11.12 -7.40 4.50
C GLN A 56 -9.80 -6.98 3.86
N PHE A 57 -9.11 -7.91 3.18
CA PHE A 57 -7.85 -7.61 2.50
C PHE A 57 -8.07 -6.70 1.29
N GLU A 58 -9.07 -6.98 0.46
CA GLU A 58 -9.43 -6.10 -0.66
C GLU A 58 -9.77 -4.68 -0.17
N THR A 59 -10.47 -4.55 0.96
CA THR A 59 -10.77 -3.24 1.55
C THR A 59 -9.50 -2.53 2.05
N ALA A 60 -8.63 -3.26 2.75
CA ALA A 60 -7.36 -2.74 3.25
C ALA A 60 -6.44 -2.30 2.11
N GLU A 61 -6.32 -3.10 1.05
CA GLU A 61 -5.55 -2.77 -0.16
C GLU A 61 -6.06 -1.49 -0.81
N ASN A 62 -7.38 -1.37 -1.00
CA ASN A 62 -8.00 -0.17 -1.56
C ASN A 62 -7.77 1.06 -0.68
N ASN A 63 -7.89 0.93 0.63
CA ASN A 63 -7.65 2.04 1.56
C ASN A 63 -6.20 2.52 1.48
N ILE A 64 -5.22 1.62 1.41
CA ILE A 64 -3.81 1.97 1.24
C ILE A 64 -3.59 2.61 -0.13
N GLN A 65 -4.17 2.08 -1.21
CA GLN A 65 -4.06 2.67 -2.55
C GLN A 65 -4.64 4.09 -2.62
N ASN A 66 -5.76 4.34 -1.93
CA ASN A 66 -6.40 5.66 -1.85
C ASN A 66 -5.59 6.71 -1.09
N THR A 67 -4.47 6.34 -0.45
CA THR A 67 -3.55 7.32 0.15
C THR A 67 -2.70 8.07 -0.88
N ASP A 68 -2.66 7.60 -2.14
CA ASP A 68 -1.78 8.09 -3.21
C ASP A 68 -0.27 8.02 -2.89
N LEU A 69 0.11 7.34 -1.80
CA LEU A 69 1.51 7.15 -1.38
C LEU A 69 2.16 5.94 -2.08
N PHE A 70 1.36 5.01 -2.60
CA PHE A 70 1.83 3.75 -3.15
C PHE A 70 1.31 3.54 -4.57
N ASN A 71 2.13 2.92 -5.42
CA ASN A 71 1.75 2.51 -6.78
C ASN A 71 1.11 1.12 -6.82
N THR A 72 1.56 0.21 -5.95
CA THR A 72 1.04 -1.16 -5.83
C THR A 72 0.94 -1.54 -4.37
N VAL A 73 -0.06 -2.34 -4.04
CA VAL A 73 -0.32 -2.88 -2.70
C VAL A 73 -0.80 -4.32 -2.85
N ASP A 74 -0.23 -5.23 -2.06
CA ASP A 74 -0.63 -6.64 -1.98
C ASP A 74 -0.61 -7.08 -0.51
N ILE A 75 -1.66 -7.74 -0.05
CA ILE A 75 -1.75 -8.30 1.30
C ILE A 75 -1.83 -9.81 1.23
N SER A 76 -0.77 -10.45 1.73
CA SER A 76 -0.67 -11.90 1.79
C SER A 76 -0.78 -12.38 3.25
N ASN A 77 -1.47 -13.50 3.48
CA ASN A 77 -1.56 -14.12 4.78
C ASN A 77 -0.84 -15.48 4.84
N PHE A 78 -0.17 -15.73 5.96
CA PHE A 78 0.54 -16.97 6.24
C PHE A 78 -0.08 -17.63 7.48
N PRO A 79 -0.95 -18.63 7.31
CA PRO A 79 -1.57 -19.33 8.43
C PRO A 79 -0.52 -20.11 9.23
N ILE A 80 -0.40 -19.81 10.53
CA ILE A 80 0.41 -20.60 11.47
C ILE A 80 -0.38 -21.87 11.87
N ASN A 81 -1.69 -21.72 12.06
CA ASN A 81 -2.63 -22.82 12.34
C ASN A 81 -4.06 -22.43 11.96
N ASP A 82 -5.05 -23.27 12.29
CA ASP A 82 -6.47 -23.04 11.96
C ASP A 82 -7.07 -21.75 12.51
N THR A 83 -6.43 -21.09 13.48
CA THR A 83 -6.95 -19.90 14.14
C THR A 83 -5.97 -18.73 14.14
N LEU A 84 -4.69 -18.93 13.82
CA LEU A 84 -3.65 -17.91 13.87
C LEU A 84 -3.03 -17.71 12.50
N THR A 85 -2.80 -16.46 12.13
CA THR A 85 -2.14 -16.09 10.87
C THR A 85 -1.20 -14.91 11.10
N GLU A 86 -0.15 -14.86 10.29
CA GLU A 86 0.69 -13.68 10.08
C GLU A 86 0.27 -13.01 8.78
N LEU A 87 0.50 -11.70 8.69
CA LEU A 87 0.25 -10.93 7.46
C LEU A 87 1.56 -10.32 6.96
N ILE A 88 1.71 -10.28 5.64
CA ILE A 88 2.73 -9.49 4.96
C ILE A 88 2.01 -8.52 4.03
N ILE A 89 2.23 -7.23 4.26
CA ILE A 89 1.75 -6.15 3.41
C ILE A 89 2.93 -5.71 2.54
N THR A 90 2.86 -5.99 1.25
CA THR A 90 3.88 -5.58 0.27
C THR A 90 3.40 -4.35 -0.46
N VAL A 91 4.17 -3.27 -0.40
CA VAL A 91 3.86 -2.00 -1.08
C VAL A 91 4.99 -1.56 -1.98
N SER A 92 4.67 -0.77 -3.00
CA SER A 92 5.65 -0.05 -3.80
C SER A 92 5.40 1.43 -3.68
N GLU A 93 6.29 2.17 -3.02
CA GLU A 93 6.13 3.60 -2.82
C GLU A 93 6.17 4.40 -4.13
N ARG A 94 5.29 5.40 -4.20
CA ARG A 94 5.28 6.36 -5.30
C ARG A 94 6.44 7.35 -5.12
N TRP A 95 7.11 7.64 -6.22
CA TRP A 95 8.13 8.69 -6.25
C TRP A 95 7.48 10.07 -6.17
N PHE A 96 7.93 10.90 -5.22
CA PHE A 96 7.38 12.24 -4.97
C PHE A 96 7.88 13.31 -5.95
N PHE A 97 9.01 13.06 -6.62
CA PHE A 97 9.66 14.01 -7.51
C PHE A 97 9.61 13.51 -8.95
N TRP A 98 9.05 14.32 -9.85
CA TRP A 98 9.07 14.07 -11.29
C TRP A 98 9.75 15.23 -12.01
N PRO A 99 11.02 15.07 -12.43
CA PRO A 99 11.70 16.07 -13.25
C PRO A 99 11.20 15.99 -14.68
N ILE A 100 10.60 17.08 -15.17
CA ILE A 100 10.17 17.19 -16.55
C ILE A 100 11.17 18.11 -17.28
N PRO A 101 12.00 17.55 -18.19
CA PRO A 101 12.87 18.38 -19.01
C PRO A 101 12.01 19.14 -20.03
N ILE A 102 12.31 20.42 -20.20
CA ILE A 102 11.71 21.25 -21.23
C ILE A 102 12.81 21.60 -22.22
N VAL A 103 12.54 21.32 -23.49
CA VAL A 103 13.36 21.78 -24.61
C VAL A 103 12.43 22.49 -25.57
N GLU A 104 12.67 23.77 -25.76
CA GLU A 104 11.89 24.61 -26.66
C GLU A 104 12.81 25.18 -27.73
N ASN A 105 12.37 25.07 -28.98
CA ASN A 105 13.05 25.72 -30.08
C ASN A 105 12.62 27.19 -30.14
N ALA A 106 13.57 28.12 -30.01
CA ALA A 106 13.29 29.53 -30.13
C ALA A 106 12.98 29.96 -31.58
N ASP A 107 13.14 29.06 -32.56
CA ASP A 107 12.71 29.30 -33.94
C ASP A 107 11.22 28.98 -34.16
N PRO A 108 10.49 29.85 -34.90
CA PRO A 108 9.10 29.59 -35.29
C PRO A 108 8.91 28.33 -36.15
N ASN A 109 9.98 27.84 -36.78
CA ASN A 109 9.94 26.70 -37.69
C ASN A 109 11.08 25.70 -37.37
N PHE A 110 10.69 24.52 -36.91
CA PHE A 110 11.63 23.44 -36.59
C PHE A 110 12.50 23.01 -37.78
N ASN A 111 11.96 23.01 -39.01
CA ASN A 111 12.74 22.63 -40.20
C ASN A 111 13.90 23.60 -40.46
N THR A 112 13.71 24.88 -40.15
CA THR A 112 14.76 25.89 -40.30
C THR A 112 15.87 25.66 -39.27
N TRP A 113 15.48 25.38 -38.03
CA TRP A 113 16.44 25.02 -36.99
C TRP A 113 17.18 23.72 -37.32
N TRP A 114 16.51 22.67 -37.78
CA TRP A 114 17.12 21.37 -38.09
C TRP A 114 18.19 21.43 -39.19
N GLN A 115 18.02 22.35 -40.16
CA GLN A 115 19.03 22.58 -41.20
C GLN A 115 20.27 23.30 -40.66
N ARG A 116 20.08 24.26 -39.75
CA ARG A 116 21.17 25.06 -39.17
C ARG A 116 21.84 24.40 -37.97
N LYS A 117 21.10 23.56 -37.25
CA LYS A 117 21.46 22.89 -35.99
C LYS A 117 22.09 23.85 -34.98
N ASP A 118 21.54 25.05 -34.90
CA ASP A 118 22.07 26.10 -34.02
C ASP A 118 21.57 25.88 -32.59
N PHE A 119 22.35 25.14 -31.81
CA PHE A 119 22.03 24.82 -30.41
C PHE A 119 21.95 26.04 -29.49
N SER A 120 22.49 27.20 -29.88
CA SER A 120 22.35 28.44 -29.11
C SER A 120 20.90 28.95 -29.07
N ARG A 121 20.05 28.42 -29.96
CA ARG A 121 18.62 28.78 -30.09
C ARG A 121 17.68 27.75 -29.48
N LEU A 122 18.22 26.74 -28.82
CA LEU A 122 17.42 25.87 -27.95
C LEU A 122 17.36 26.48 -26.55
N ASN A 123 16.13 26.74 -26.10
CA ASN A 123 15.87 26.99 -24.70
C ASN A 123 15.73 25.65 -23.99
N TYR A 124 16.42 25.49 -22.87
CA TYR A 124 16.32 24.30 -22.04
C TYR A 124 16.04 24.70 -20.61
N GLY A 125 15.19 23.92 -19.95
CA GLY A 125 14.78 24.16 -18.59
C GLY A 125 14.37 22.86 -17.91
N LEU A 126 14.17 22.94 -16.60
CA LEU A 126 13.68 21.84 -15.79
C LEU A 126 12.49 22.32 -14.99
N VAL A 127 11.38 21.57 -15.07
CA VAL A 127 10.26 21.72 -14.14
C VAL A 127 10.31 20.57 -13.17
N LEU A 128 10.32 20.91 -11.87
CA LEU A 128 10.21 19.94 -10.79
C LEU A 128 8.76 19.92 -10.32
N MET A 129 8.09 18.80 -10.52
CA MET A 129 6.79 18.56 -9.92
C MET A 129 6.98 17.77 -8.63
N TYR A 130 6.50 18.34 -7.51
CA TYR A 130 6.39 17.64 -6.23
C TYR A 130 4.92 17.38 -5.94
N ASN A 131 4.52 16.11 -5.99
CA ASN A 131 3.16 15.70 -5.63
C ASN A 131 3.08 15.47 -4.10
N ASN A 132 1.92 15.72 -3.49
CA ASN A 132 1.68 15.59 -2.04
C ASN A 132 2.41 16.60 -1.11
N LEU A 133 2.58 17.88 -1.51
CA LEU A 133 3.05 18.94 -0.57
C LEU A 133 2.09 19.20 0.61
N GLY A 134 0.80 18.89 0.45
CA GLY A 134 -0.25 19.31 1.39
C GLY A 134 -0.63 18.31 2.48
N GLY A 135 -0.17 17.04 2.41
CA GLY A 135 -0.48 16.01 3.41
C GLY A 135 -1.98 15.78 3.69
N LYS A 136 -2.87 16.18 2.78
CA LYS A 136 -4.31 16.00 2.90
C LYS A 136 -4.78 15.09 1.77
N ALA A 137 -5.18 13.88 2.13
CA ALA A 137 -6.09 13.09 1.32
C ALA A 137 -7.38 13.90 1.13
N GLN A 138 -7.85 14.01 -0.11
CA GLN A 138 -9.22 14.46 -0.39
C GLN A 138 -10.18 13.30 -0.22
#